data_AF-A0A917EGA4-F1
#
_entry.id   AF-A0A917EGA4-F1
#
_cell.length_a   1.000
_cell.length_b   1.000
_cell.length_c   1.000
_cell.angle_alpha   90.00
_cell.angle_beta   90.00
_cell.angle_gamma   90.00
#
_symmetry.space_group_name_H-M   'P 1'
#
loop_
_entity.id
_entity.type
_entity.pdbx_description
1 polymer ?
#
loop_
_entity_poly.entity_id
_entity_poly.type
_entity_poly.pdbx_seq_one_letter_code
_entity_poly.pdbx_strand_id
1 'polypeptide(L)'
;MEIEKSYFTLPEILERWSMSEADLVYLAENDQLRLSIRVFNLAVELGDYEETPEGERFSVPFERGPFNGLLDLHAHDVFQLFRHGEVKLSRFRSHKADYACLTGERELITVRQRDLFLRRDERDRFEAETGFAGAAAGPRPGAFHASADYQDVRCNGQHFRLGAIQAQVVRAMHEAAGRGEPWQSGKAILAAAGSRSLKMSDVFKSKKNWRLLIESDGRGAYRLLGL
;
A
#
# COMPACT_ATOMS: atom_id res chain seq x y z
N MET A 1 18.62 13.48 5.20
CA MET A 1 19.13 12.28 4.51
C MET A 1 18.08 11.19 4.67
N GLU A 2 17.34 10.86 3.61
CA GLU A 2 16.41 9.71 3.65
C GLU A 2 17.23 8.43 3.45
N ILE A 3 17.15 7.51 4.42
CA ILE A 3 17.80 6.20 4.33
C ILE A 3 16.85 5.25 3.60
N GLU A 4 17.36 4.53 2.61
CA GLU A 4 16.59 3.53 1.91
C GLU A 4 16.41 2.26 2.77
N LYS A 5 15.32 2.20 3.54
CA LYS A 5 15.03 1.06 4.45
C LYS A 5 14.46 -0.15 3.70
N SER A 6 14.99 -1.34 3.95
CA SER A 6 14.45 -2.61 3.40
C SER A 6 13.22 -3.13 4.14
N TYR A 7 12.94 -2.61 5.33
CA TYR A 7 11.81 -2.99 6.19
C TYR A 7 11.46 -1.84 7.15
N PHE A 8 10.26 -1.89 7.71
CA PHE A 8 9.67 -0.85 8.55
C PHE A 8 9.08 -1.48 9.82
N THR A 9 9.17 -0.78 10.94
CA THR A 9 8.47 -1.16 12.17
C THR A 9 6.96 -0.94 12.02
N LEU A 10 6.15 -1.60 12.84
CA LEU A 10 4.69 -1.39 12.82
C LEU A 10 4.30 0.08 13.06
N PRO A 11 4.85 0.81 14.05
CA PRO A 11 4.50 2.21 14.23
C PRO A 11 4.77 3.09 13.00
N GLU A 12 5.88 2.87 12.29
CA GLU A 12 6.18 3.59 11.05
C GLU A 12 5.13 3.33 9.96
N ILE A 13 4.66 2.09 9.85
CA ILE A 13 3.62 1.73 8.89
C ILE A 13 2.27 2.30 9.30
N LEU A 14 1.87 2.19 10.56
CA LEU A 14 0.61 2.75 11.06
C LEU A 14 0.53 4.26 10.85
N GLU A 15 1.61 4.98 11.16
CA GLU A 15 1.72 6.42 10.91
C GLU A 15 1.66 6.70 9.41
N ARG A 16 2.49 6.00 8.62
CA ARG A 16 2.54 6.17 7.16
C ARG A 16 1.15 6.01 6.58
N TRP A 17 0.50 4.91 6.90
CA TRP A 17 -0.80 4.47 6.42
C TRP A 17 -1.97 5.23 7.02
N SER A 18 -1.76 5.97 8.12
CA SER A 18 -2.85 6.54 8.91
C SER A 18 -3.92 5.49 9.21
N MET A 19 -3.45 4.28 9.52
CA MET A 19 -4.23 3.08 9.77
C MET A 19 -4.18 2.77 11.27
N SER A 20 -5.26 2.25 11.82
CA SER A 20 -5.25 1.77 13.20
C SER A 20 -4.47 0.47 13.33
N GLU A 21 -3.91 0.20 14.51
CA GLU A 21 -3.25 -1.09 14.76
C GLU A 21 -4.22 -2.26 14.55
N ALA A 22 -5.48 -2.10 14.95
CA ALA A 22 -6.51 -3.12 14.77
C ALA A 22 -6.76 -3.47 13.29
N ASP A 23 -6.75 -2.49 12.38
CA ASP A 23 -6.93 -2.75 10.94
C ASP A 23 -5.70 -3.45 10.35
N LEU A 24 -4.49 -3.04 10.75
CA LEU A 24 -3.25 -3.70 10.31
C LEU A 24 -3.22 -5.17 10.77
N VAL A 25 -3.61 -5.41 12.02
CA VAL A 25 -3.72 -6.75 12.59
C VAL A 25 -4.76 -7.57 11.83
N TYR A 26 -5.94 -7.00 11.55
CA TYR A 26 -6.96 -7.66 10.74
C TYR A 26 -6.42 -8.10 9.38
N LEU A 27 -5.70 -7.23 8.66
CA LEU A 27 -5.09 -7.58 7.38
C LEU A 27 -4.09 -8.75 7.52
N ALA A 28 -3.28 -8.73 8.57
CA ALA A 28 -2.26 -9.75 8.79
C ALA A 28 -2.86 -11.11 9.22
N GLU A 29 -3.88 -11.11 10.08
CA GLU A 29 -4.62 -12.30 10.50
C GLU A 29 -5.41 -12.95 9.35
N ASN A 30 -5.78 -12.17 8.33
CA ASN A 30 -6.50 -12.65 7.15
C ASN A 30 -5.59 -12.94 5.95
N ASP A 31 -4.27 -13.10 6.16
CA ASP A 31 -3.28 -13.39 5.12
C ASP A 31 -3.17 -12.30 4.01
N GLN A 32 -3.74 -11.12 4.22
CA GLN A 32 -3.70 -9.99 3.26
C GLN A 32 -2.42 -9.17 3.40
N LEU A 33 -1.75 -9.26 4.55
CA LEU A 33 -0.49 -8.58 4.85
C LEU A 33 0.49 -9.51 5.58
N ARG A 34 1.75 -9.54 5.16
CA ARG A 34 2.80 -10.41 5.72
C ARG A 34 3.66 -9.64 6.71
N LEU A 35 3.61 -10.03 7.97
CA LEU A 35 4.52 -9.53 9.00
C LEU A 35 5.72 -10.47 9.14
N SER A 36 6.89 -9.88 9.32
CA SER A 36 8.16 -10.60 9.46
C SER A 36 8.87 -10.26 10.75
N ILE A 37 9.80 -11.11 11.16
CA ILE A 37 10.75 -10.86 12.24
C ILE A 37 12.17 -10.78 11.70
N ARG A 38 13.05 -9.98 12.32
CA ARG A 38 14.47 -9.93 11.98
C ARG A 38 15.26 -10.93 12.81
N VAL A 39 15.99 -11.82 12.15
CA VAL A 39 16.82 -12.84 12.80
C VAL A 39 18.27 -12.81 12.34
N PHE A 40 19.18 -13.20 13.23
CA PHE A 40 20.61 -13.26 12.98
C PHE A 40 21.13 -14.63 13.41
N ASN A 41 21.93 -15.25 12.54
CA ASN A 41 22.60 -16.53 12.77
C ASN A 41 21.65 -17.62 13.32
N LEU A 42 20.44 -17.70 12.76
CA LEU A 42 19.44 -18.65 13.21
C LEU A 42 19.48 -19.90 12.32
N ALA A 43 19.62 -21.08 12.91
CA ALA A 43 19.67 -22.33 12.15
C ALA A 43 18.28 -22.64 11.55
N VAL A 44 18.18 -22.53 10.23
CA VAL A 44 16.93 -22.72 9.48
C VAL A 44 17.13 -23.85 8.48
N GLU A 45 16.11 -24.69 8.36
CA GLU A 45 15.93 -25.65 7.29
C GLU A 45 14.83 -25.15 6.35
N LEU A 46 15.11 -25.23 5.04
CA LEU A 46 14.13 -25.03 3.99
C LEU A 46 13.92 -26.35 3.24
N GLY A 47 12.68 -26.62 2.87
CA GLY A 47 12.33 -27.75 2.05
C GLY A 47 10.93 -27.67 1.50
N ASP A 48 10.63 -28.64 0.66
CA ASP A 48 9.31 -28.81 0.05
C ASP A 48 8.61 -30.03 0.61
N TYR A 49 7.29 -30.10 0.42
CA TYR A 49 6.56 -31.32 0.72
C TYR A 49 6.37 -32.14 -0.55
N GLU A 50 6.69 -33.42 -0.47
CA GLU A 50 6.34 -34.40 -1.49
C GLU A 50 5.22 -35.31 -0.98
N GLU A 51 4.48 -35.90 -1.91
CA GLU A 51 3.41 -36.85 -1.63
C GLU A 51 3.82 -38.24 -2.13
N THR A 52 3.65 -39.24 -1.27
CA THR A 52 3.76 -40.63 -1.71
C THR A 52 2.59 -40.98 -2.65
N PRO A 53 2.68 -42.07 -3.44
CA PRO A 53 1.54 -42.55 -4.23
C PRO A 53 0.28 -42.83 -3.40
N GLU A 54 0.43 -43.10 -2.11
CA GLU A 54 -0.65 -43.32 -1.14
C GLU A 54 -1.20 -42.02 -0.53
N GLY A 55 -0.68 -40.85 -0.93
CA GLY A 55 -1.11 -39.52 -0.47
C GLY A 55 -0.51 -39.07 0.85
N GLU A 56 0.53 -39.75 1.36
CA GLU A 56 1.22 -39.32 2.57
C GLU A 56 2.19 -38.18 2.25
N ARG A 57 2.04 -37.04 2.95
CA ARG A 57 2.95 -35.90 2.81
C ARG A 57 4.19 -36.09 3.68
N PHE A 58 5.37 -35.98 3.08
CA PHE A 58 6.64 -35.98 3.79
C PHE A 58 7.50 -34.78 3.39
N SER A 59 8.39 -34.35 4.28
CA SER A 59 9.26 -33.20 4.07
C SER A 59 10.56 -33.60 3.38
N VAL A 60 10.92 -32.89 2.31
CA VAL A 60 12.18 -33.05 1.58
C VAL A 60 13.04 -31.80 1.76
N PRO A 61 13.99 -31.81 2.70
CA PRO A 61 14.86 -30.66 2.96
C PRO A 61 15.93 -30.53 1.87
N PHE A 62 16.14 -29.31 1.36
CA PHE A 62 17.17 -29.02 0.37
C PHE A 62 18.18 -27.96 0.83
N GLU A 63 17.87 -27.15 1.85
CA GLU A 63 18.80 -26.16 2.39
C GLU A 63 18.77 -26.18 3.92
N ARG A 64 19.95 -26.17 4.53
CA ARG A 64 20.13 -26.12 6.00
C ARG A 64 21.31 -25.22 6.33
N GLY A 65 21.13 -24.28 7.25
CA GLY A 65 22.24 -23.46 7.69
C GLY A 65 21.85 -22.22 8.48
N PRO A 66 22.84 -21.37 8.82
CA PRO A 66 22.59 -20.12 9.50
C PRO A 66 21.92 -19.12 8.57
N PHE A 67 20.73 -18.67 8.95
CA PHE A 67 19.96 -17.66 8.25
C PHE A 67 20.12 -16.28 8.90
N ASN A 68 20.31 -15.28 8.05
CA ASN A 68 20.35 -13.87 8.41
C ASN A 68 19.39 -13.11 7.51
N GLY A 69 18.22 -12.75 8.04
CA GLY A 69 17.25 -12.02 7.23
C GLY A 69 15.97 -11.71 7.98
N LEU A 70 14.92 -11.54 7.20
CA LEU A 70 13.55 -11.45 7.67
C LEU A 70 12.88 -12.80 7.43
N LEU A 71 12.17 -13.31 8.44
CA LEU A 71 11.35 -14.53 8.34
C LEU A 71 9.88 -14.16 8.48
N ASP A 72 9.05 -14.66 7.58
CA ASP A 72 7.62 -14.37 7.59
C ASP A 72 6.84 -15.23 8.56
N LEU A 73 5.90 -14.60 9.23
CA LEU A 73 4.97 -15.27 10.13
C LEU A 73 3.77 -15.83 9.35
N HIS A 74 3.17 -16.90 9.85
CA HIS A 74 1.85 -17.32 9.39
C HIS A 74 0.77 -16.44 10.05
N ALA A 75 -0.39 -16.29 9.40
CA ALA A 75 -1.52 -15.54 9.97
C ALA A 75 -1.93 -16.05 11.36
N HIS A 76 -1.91 -17.38 11.55
CA HIS A 76 -2.18 -17.99 12.85
C HIS A 76 -1.17 -17.56 13.93
N ASP A 77 0.12 -17.42 13.58
CA ASP A 77 1.16 -16.96 14.51
C ASP A 77 0.94 -15.49 14.89
N VAL A 78 0.52 -14.67 13.92
CA VAL A 78 0.15 -13.26 14.14
C VAL A 78 -1.04 -13.16 15.09
N PHE A 79 -2.09 -13.94 14.86
CA PHE A 79 -3.27 -13.98 15.73
C PHE A 79 -2.88 -14.34 17.18
N GLN A 80 -2.08 -15.39 17.36
CA GLN A 80 -1.61 -15.79 18.69
C GLN A 80 -0.77 -14.69 19.35
N LEU A 81 0.11 -14.05 18.59
CA LEU A 81 0.98 -12.98 19.06
C LEU A 81 0.21 -11.75 19.53
N PHE A 82 -0.80 -11.30 18.78
CA PHE A 82 -1.61 -10.15 19.19
C PHE A 82 -2.56 -10.49 20.34
N ARG A 83 -3.01 -11.75 20.44
CA ARG A 83 -3.84 -12.22 21.55
C ARG A 83 -3.07 -12.40 22.86
N HIS A 84 -1.84 -12.89 22.81
CA HIS A 84 -1.07 -13.30 23.99
C HIS A 84 0.12 -12.39 24.32
N GLY A 85 0.46 -11.45 23.43
CA GLY A 85 1.59 -10.53 23.57
C GLY A 85 2.95 -11.14 23.19
N GLU A 86 3.08 -12.47 23.31
CA GLU A 86 4.23 -13.23 22.82
C GLU A 86 3.83 -14.62 22.33
N VAL A 87 4.62 -15.17 21.40
CA VAL A 87 4.43 -16.52 20.85
C VAL A 87 5.78 -17.21 20.65
N LYS A 88 5.81 -18.54 20.82
CA LYS A 88 7.00 -19.36 20.54
C LYS A 88 6.87 -20.00 19.17
N LEU A 89 7.81 -19.72 18.27
CA LEU A 89 7.75 -20.13 16.87
C LEU A 89 8.92 -21.02 16.50
N SER A 90 8.63 -22.02 15.67
CA SER A 90 9.62 -22.89 15.02
C SER A 90 9.45 -22.92 13.50
N ARG A 91 8.37 -22.33 12.95
CA ARG A 91 8.01 -22.42 11.53
C ARG A 91 7.71 -21.03 10.98
N PHE A 92 8.13 -20.81 9.75
CA PHE A 92 8.01 -19.54 9.04
C PHE A 92 7.56 -19.79 7.61
N ARG A 93 6.93 -18.79 7.00
CA ARG A 93 6.66 -18.82 5.57
C ARG A 93 7.97 -18.55 4.82
N SER A 94 8.09 -19.18 3.65
CA SER A 94 9.16 -18.93 2.70
C SER A 94 8.56 -18.69 1.33
N HIS A 95 9.18 -17.81 0.54
CA HIS A 95 8.85 -17.63 -0.87
C HIS A 95 9.68 -18.56 -1.77
N LYS A 96 10.61 -19.32 -1.19
CA LYS A 96 11.53 -20.22 -1.90
C LYS A 96 11.25 -21.70 -1.67
N ALA A 97 10.40 -22.01 -0.70
CA ALA A 97 10.19 -23.37 -0.20
C ALA A 97 8.78 -23.48 0.40
N ASP A 98 8.20 -24.68 0.41
CA ASP A 98 6.91 -24.89 1.06
C ASP A 98 6.97 -24.74 2.59
N TYR A 99 8.14 -24.98 3.19
CA TYR A 99 8.36 -24.73 4.61
C TYR A 99 9.73 -24.11 4.89
N ALA A 100 9.74 -23.30 5.95
CA ALA A 100 10.95 -22.94 6.67
C ALA A 100 10.77 -23.29 8.14
N CYS A 101 11.71 -23.98 8.75
CA CYS A 101 11.66 -24.30 10.17
C CYS A 101 13.01 -24.15 10.87
N LEU A 102 12.96 -23.98 12.19
CA LEU A 102 14.15 -23.96 13.02
C LEU A 102 14.69 -25.36 13.24
N THR A 103 16.01 -25.46 13.31
CA THR A 103 16.72 -26.71 13.60
C THR A 103 17.79 -26.51 14.66
N GLY A 104 18.29 -27.61 15.23
CA GLY A 104 19.37 -27.58 16.23
C GLY A 104 18.91 -27.16 17.62
N GLU A 105 19.80 -26.58 18.43
CA GLU A 105 19.57 -26.30 19.86
C GLU A 105 18.48 -25.24 20.14
N ARG A 106 18.12 -24.42 19.14
CA ARG A 106 17.06 -23.41 19.23
C ARG A 106 15.86 -23.81 18.40
N GLU A 107 15.17 -24.86 18.83
CA GLU A 107 13.95 -25.36 18.16
C GLU A 107 12.80 -24.35 18.22
N LEU A 108 12.82 -23.39 19.17
CA LEU A 108 11.81 -22.35 19.32
C LEU A 108 12.46 -21.00 19.61
N ILE A 109 11.92 -19.94 19.02
CA ILE A 109 12.21 -18.55 19.40
C ILE A 109 10.97 -17.87 19.96
N THR A 110 11.16 -16.99 20.94
CA THR A 110 10.07 -16.16 21.47
C THR A 110 10.01 -14.87 20.66
N VAL A 111 8.83 -14.58 20.11
CA VAL A 111 8.54 -13.38 19.32
C VAL A 111 7.53 -12.53 20.07
N ARG A 112 7.76 -11.22 20.10
CA ARG A 112 6.86 -10.20 20.66
C ARG A 112 6.42 -9.24 19.57
N GLN A 113 5.32 -8.51 19.83
CA GLN A 113 4.79 -7.53 18.89
C GLN A 113 5.83 -6.47 18.46
N ARG A 114 6.74 -6.09 19.37
CA ARG A 114 7.84 -5.14 19.08
C ARG A 114 8.88 -5.66 18.09
N ASP A 115 8.93 -6.97 17.86
CA ASP A 115 9.89 -7.63 16.96
C ASP A 115 9.35 -7.70 15.52
N LEU A 116 8.13 -7.20 15.29
CA LEU A 116 7.45 -7.25 14.01
C LEU A 116 7.88 -6.11 13.08
N PHE A 117 8.10 -6.49 11.84
CA PHE A 117 8.42 -5.61 10.74
C PHE A 117 7.52 -5.90 9.55
N LEU A 118 7.27 -4.87 8.76
CA LEU A 118 6.76 -5.00 7.40
C LEU A 118 7.92 -4.86 6.43
N ARG A 119 8.08 -5.80 5.51
CA ARG A 119 9.08 -5.64 4.45
C ARG A 119 8.67 -4.55 3.46
N ARG A 120 9.67 -3.96 2.81
CA ARG A 120 9.43 -3.00 1.73
C ARG A 120 8.65 -3.60 0.56
N ASP A 121 9.07 -4.77 0.07
CA ASP A 121 8.41 -5.44 -1.05
C ASP A 121 6.94 -5.76 -0.76
N GLU A 122 6.66 -6.22 0.46
CA GLU A 122 5.31 -6.49 0.92
C GLU A 122 4.46 -5.22 1.04
N ARG A 123 5.04 -4.15 1.58
CA ARG A 123 4.40 -2.82 1.59
C ARG A 123 4.08 -2.40 0.16
N ASP A 124 5.06 -2.42 -0.73
CA ASP A 124 4.93 -1.94 -2.11
C ASP A 124 3.88 -2.77 -2.88
N ARG A 125 3.84 -4.09 -2.66
CA ARG A 125 2.79 -4.98 -3.16
C ARG A 125 1.41 -4.56 -2.65
N PHE A 126 1.25 -4.39 -1.34
CA PHE A 126 -0.02 -4.01 -0.73
C PHE A 126 -0.49 -2.63 -1.21
N GLU A 127 0.40 -1.62 -1.23
CA GLU A 127 0.10 -0.27 -1.73
C GLU A 127 -0.32 -0.30 -3.21
N ALA A 128 0.32 -1.14 -4.04
CA ALA A 128 -0.02 -1.29 -5.46
C ALA A 128 -1.36 -2.00 -5.70
N GLU A 129 -1.65 -3.08 -4.96
CA GLU A 129 -2.90 -3.85 -5.11
C GLU A 129 -4.13 -3.10 -4.62
N THR A 130 -3.99 -2.38 -3.51
CA THR A 130 -5.12 -1.71 -2.85
C THR A 130 -5.28 -0.25 -3.26
N GLY A 131 -4.25 0.33 -3.88
CA GLY A 131 -4.16 1.78 -4.11
C GLY A 131 -3.94 2.57 -2.82
N PHE A 132 -3.64 1.90 -1.71
CA PHE A 132 -3.48 2.49 -0.40
C PHE A 132 -2.09 3.15 -0.31
N ALA A 133 -2.01 4.45 -0.51
CA ALA A 133 -0.83 5.25 -0.17
C ALA A 133 -1.21 6.09 1.05
N GLY A 134 -0.68 5.71 2.21
CA GLY A 134 -0.99 6.35 3.48
C GLY A 134 -0.83 7.87 3.56
N ALA A 135 -1.42 8.51 4.57
CA ALA A 135 -1.47 9.97 4.68
C ALA A 135 -0.12 10.66 5.01
N ALA A 136 0.91 9.93 5.47
CA ALA A 136 2.24 10.53 5.73
C ALA A 136 3.07 10.72 4.44
N ALA A 137 2.61 10.18 3.31
CA ALA A 137 2.87 10.84 2.05
C ALA A 137 1.91 12.03 1.98
N GLY A 138 2.31 13.19 2.52
CA GLY A 138 1.74 14.45 2.03
C GLY A 138 1.68 14.36 0.49
N PRO A 139 0.57 14.75 -0.13
CA PRO A 139 0.08 14.22 -1.41
C PRO A 139 1.23 13.98 -2.38
N ARG A 140 1.74 12.74 -2.43
CA ARG A 140 2.67 12.36 -3.49
C ARG A 140 1.80 12.24 -4.73
N PRO A 141 2.17 12.90 -5.84
CA PRO A 141 1.36 12.93 -7.06
C PRO A 141 1.08 11.49 -7.49
N GLY A 142 -0.12 11.02 -7.18
CA GLY A 142 -0.65 9.79 -7.72
C GLY A 142 -0.89 10.11 -9.18
N ALA A 143 0.14 9.84 -10.00
CA ALA A 143 0.30 10.24 -11.38
C ALA A 143 -1.07 10.49 -12.02
N PHE A 144 -1.39 11.77 -12.20
CA PHE A 144 -2.56 12.16 -12.94
C PHE A 144 -2.46 11.52 -14.34
N HIS A 145 -3.41 10.65 -14.65
CA HIS A 145 -3.52 10.04 -15.98
C HIS A 145 -4.88 10.40 -16.56
N ALA A 146 -4.89 10.88 -17.79
CA ALA A 146 -6.11 11.18 -18.52
C ALA A 146 -6.08 10.47 -19.88
N SER A 147 -7.25 10.03 -20.35
CA SER A 147 -7.46 9.70 -21.76
C SER A 147 -7.18 10.93 -22.64
N ALA A 148 -6.95 10.72 -23.93
CA ALA A 148 -6.67 11.81 -24.88
C ALA A 148 -7.77 12.90 -24.89
N ASP A 149 -9.01 12.52 -24.58
CA ASP A 149 -10.17 13.40 -24.51
C ASP A 149 -10.54 13.83 -23.08
N TYR A 150 -9.76 13.41 -22.07
CA TYR A 150 -9.99 13.70 -20.64
C TYR A 150 -11.34 13.23 -20.09
N GLN A 151 -12.07 12.38 -20.80
CA GLN A 151 -13.31 11.79 -20.29
C GLN A 151 -13.07 10.67 -19.29
N ASP A 152 -11.88 10.06 -19.32
CA ASP A 152 -11.44 9.08 -18.34
C ASP A 152 -10.20 9.62 -17.62
N VAL A 153 -10.34 9.90 -16.32
CA VAL A 153 -9.27 10.49 -15.51
C VAL A 153 -9.02 9.65 -14.28
N ARG A 154 -7.76 9.32 -14.03
CA ARG A 154 -7.28 8.68 -12.80
C ARG A 154 -6.40 9.66 -12.03
N CYS A 155 -6.76 9.91 -10.79
CA CYS A 155 -6.06 10.86 -9.91
C CYS A 155 -6.11 10.33 -8.48
N ASN A 156 -4.95 10.22 -7.81
CA ASN A 156 -4.85 9.75 -6.43
C ASN A 156 -5.62 8.42 -6.18
N GLY A 157 -5.48 7.46 -7.10
CA GLY A 157 -6.16 6.15 -7.01
C GLY A 157 -7.68 6.18 -7.31
N GLN A 158 -8.27 7.34 -7.60
CA GLN A 158 -9.69 7.49 -7.93
C GLN A 158 -9.89 7.55 -9.44
N HIS A 159 -10.96 6.90 -9.93
CA HIS A 159 -11.38 6.93 -11.32
C HIS A 159 -12.58 7.85 -11.53
N PHE A 160 -12.47 8.78 -12.46
CA PHE A 160 -13.50 9.75 -12.81
C PHE A 160 -13.88 9.62 -14.29
N ARG A 161 -15.15 9.34 -14.55
CA ARG A 161 -15.74 9.46 -15.89
C ARG A 161 -16.37 10.83 -16.07
N LEU A 162 -15.75 11.71 -16.84
CA LEU A 162 -16.13 13.11 -16.98
C LEU A 162 -16.98 13.34 -18.24
N GLY A 163 -17.95 14.25 -18.15
CA GLY A 163 -18.64 14.76 -19.34
C GLY A 163 -17.79 15.79 -20.09
N ALA A 164 -18.16 16.14 -21.33
CA ALA A 164 -17.36 17.02 -22.20
C ALA A 164 -16.89 18.33 -21.53
N ILE A 165 -17.78 19.04 -20.83
CA ILE A 165 -17.43 20.28 -20.11
C ILE A 165 -16.47 20.00 -18.95
N GLN A 166 -16.71 18.94 -18.18
CA GLN A 166 -15.85 18.54 -17.06
C GLN A 166 -14.44 18.16 -17.55
N ALA A 167 -14.37 17.41 -18.65
CA ALA A 167 -13.13 16.99 -19.29
C ALA A 167 -12.32 18.20 -19.77
N GLN A 168 -12.98 19.18 -20.41
CA GLN A 168 -12.32 20.40 -20.87
C GLN A 168 -11.80 21.27 -19.71
N VAL A 169 -12.54 21.34 -18.60
CA VAL A 169 -12.07 22.01 -17.38
C VAL A 169 -10.81 21.36 -16.83
N VAL A 170 -10.81 20.02 -16.70
CA VAL A 170 -9.66 19.27 -16.21
C VAL A 170 -8.46 19.42 -17.15
N ARG A 171 -8.68 19.32 -18.47
CA ARG A 171 -7.63 19.56 -19.46
C ARG A 171 -6.97 20.93 -19.31
N ALA A 172 -7.77 21.99 -19.18
CA ALA A 172 -7.25 23.34 -19.02
C ALA A 172 -6.41 23.51 -17.74
N MET A 173 -6.84 22.89 -16.63
CA MET A 173 -6.07 22.88 -15.38
C MET A 173 -4.77 22.08 -15.51
N HIS A 174 -4.80 20.94 -16.21
CA HIS A 174 -3.61 20.10 -16.39
C HIS A 174 -2.56 20.81 -17.25
N GLU A 175 -2.97 21.44 -18.34
CA GLU A 175 -2.09 22.24 -19.20
C GLU A 175 -1.50 23.44 -18.44
N ALA A 176 -2.28 24.07 -17.55
CA ALA A 176 -1.79 25.19 -16.74
C ALA A 176 -0.76 24.76 -15.67
N ALA A 177 -1.00 23.64 -15.01
CA ALA A 177 -0.04 23.04 -14.09
C ALA A 177 1.25 22.63 -14.80
N GLY A 178 1.18 22.08 -16.02
CA GLY A 178 2.36 21.78 -16.84
C GLY A 178 3.19 23.01 -17.24
N ARG A 179 2.60 24.21 -17.20
CA ARG A 179 3.31 25.49 -17.39
C ARG A 179 3.85 26.09 -16.08
N GLY A 180 3.68 25.42 -14.94
CA GLY A 180 4.07 25.94 -13.62
C GLY A 180 3.05 26.89 -12.99
N GLU A 181 1.84 27.00 -13.54
CA GLU A 181 0.76 27.85 -13.03
C GLU A 181 -0.43 27.00 -12.55
N PRO A 182 -0.28 26.20 -11.47
CA PRO A 182 -1.29 25.22 -11.09
C PRO A 182 -2.60 25.85 -10.59
N TRP A 183 -2.52 27.00 -9.91
CA TRP A 183 -3.68 27.72 -9.40
C TRP A 183 -4.29 28.60 -10.47
N GLN A 184 -5.52 28.30 -10.85
CA GLN A 184 -6.21 28.95 -11.95
C GLN A 184 -7.56 29.49 -11.52
N SER A 185 -7.95 30.64 -12.08
CA SER A 185 -9.26 31.25 -11.81
C SER A 185 -10.38 30.34 -12.30
N GLY A 186 -11.25 29.90 -11.39
CA GLY A 186 -12.37 29.02 -11.72
C GLY A 186 -13.30 29.65 -12.75
N LYS A 187 -13.53 30.97 -12.67
CA LYS A 187 -14.34 31.71 -13.65
C LYS A 187 -13.72 31.67 -15.04
N ALA A 188 -12.41 31.87 -15.13
CA ALA A 188 -11.69 31.88 -16.41
C ALA A 188 -11.70 30.49 -17.06
N ILE A 189 -11.42 29.44 -16.29
CA ILE A 189 -11.44 28.06 -16.80
C ILE A 189 -12.86 27.66 -17.24
N LEU A 190 -13.88 27.96 -16.43
CA LEU A 190 -15.26 27.63 -16.77
C LEU A 190 -15.72 28.32 -18.07
N ALA A 191 -15.35 29.58 -18.25
CA ALA A 191 -15.62 30.31 -19.49
C ALA A 191 -14.86 29.71 -20.68
N ALA A 192 -13.57 29.42 -20.53
CA ALA A 192 -12.75 28.81 -21.58
C ALA A 192 -13.23 27.39 -21.95
N ALA A 193 -13.77 26.64 -20.98
CA ALA A 193 -14.34 25.32 -21.19
C ALA A 193 -15.77 25.34 -21.78
N GLY A 194 -16.34 26.52 -22.04
CA GLY A 194 -17.69 26.65 -22.59
C GLY A 194 -18.80 26.29 -21.59
N SER A 195 -18.53 26.33 -20.29
CA SER A 195 -19.53 26.06 -19.26
C SER A 195 -20.58 27.17 -19.20
N ARG A 196 -21.86 26.78 -19.14
CA ARG A 196 -22.95 27.70 -18.80
C ARG A 196 -23.02 28.03 -17.31
N SER A 197 -22.36 27.25 -16.47
CA SER A 197 -22.29 27.49 -15.03
C SER A 197 -21.07 28.33 -14.65
N LEU A 198 -21.28 29.23 -13.69
CA LEU A 198 -20.26 30.09 -13.11
C LEU A 198 -19.56 29.48 -11.88
N LYS A 199 -20.02 28.29 -11.42
CA LYS A 199 -19.51 27.63 -10.21
C LYS A 199 -18.97 26.25 -10.53
N MET A 200 -17.76 25.95 -10.02
CA MET A 200 -17.11 24.65 -10.19
C MET A 200 -17.96 23.52 -9.57
N SER A 201 -18.57 23.79 -8.41
CA SER A 201 -19.48 22.86 -7.73
C SER A 201 -20.65 22.42 -8.60
N ASP A 202 -21.20 23.31 -9.42
CA ASP A 202 -22.38 23.02 -10.23
C ASP A 202 -22.02 22.20 -11.47
N VAL A 203 -20.82 22.39 -12.00
CA VAL A 203 -20.28 21.59 -13.11
C VAL A 203 -19.95 20.16 -12.66
N PHE A 204 -19.41 19.99 -11.45
CA PHE A 204 -19.00 18.69 -10.93
C PHE A 204 -20.01 18.05 -9.95
N LYS A 205 -21.20 18.63 -9.77
CA LYS A 205 -22.21 18.16 -8.80
C LYS A 205 -22.61 16.68 -8.96
N SER A 206 -22.49 16.14 -10.18
CA SER A 206 -22.78 14.73 -10.47
C SER A 206 -21.73 13.75 -9.93
N LYS A 207 -20.57 14.25 -9.47
CA LYS A 207 -19.44 13.46 -8.96
C LYS A 207 -19.27 13.73 -7.47
N LYS A 208 -19.82 12.87 -6.61
CA LYS A 208 -19.79 13.07 -5.14
C LYS A 208 -18.38 13.28 -4.57
N ASN A 209 -17.37 12.70 -5.21
CA ASN A 209 -15.97 12.73 -4.84
C ASN A 209 -15.12 13.73 -5.66
N TRP A 210 -15.72 14.70 -6.37
CA TRP A 210 -14.96 15.63 -7.25
C TRP A 210 -13.90 16.46 -6.54
N ARG A 211 -14.04 16.68 -5.23
CA ARG A 211 -13.03 17.36 -4.40
C ARG A 211 -11.74 16.56 -4.21
N LEU A 212 -11.74 15.27 -4.55
CA LEU A 212 -10.52 14.45 -4.61
C LEU A 212 -9.75 14.64 -5.93
N LEU A 213 -10.35 15.32 -6.91
CA LEU A 213 -9.75 15.67 -8.20
C LEU A 213 -9.32 17.14 -8.27
N ILE A 214 -10.14 18.04 -7.71
CA ILE A 214 -9.94 19.50 -7.80
C ILE A 214 -9.91 20.10 -6.39
N GLU A 215 -8.85 20.84 -6.10
CA GLU A 215 -8.70 21.63 -4.88
C GLU A 215 -9.12 23.08 -5.12
N SER A 216 -9.68 23.72 -4.08
CA SER A 216 -10.02 25.15 -4.10
C SER A 216 -9.25 25.89 -3.01
N ASP A 217 -8.79 27.09 -3.31
CA ASP A 217 -8.14 27.99 -2.34
C ASP A 217 -9.13 28.75 -1.44
N GLY A 218 -10.45 28.53 -1.64
CA GLY A 218 -11.52 29.27 -0.96
C GLY A 218 -11.72 30.72 -1.42
N ARG A 219 -10.89 31.22 -2.34
CA ARG A 219 -10.94 32.59 -2.91
C ARG A 219 -11.31 32.61 -4.39
N GLY A 220 -11.58 31.45 -4.97
CA GLY A 220 -12.07 31.29 -6.35
C GLY A 220 -11.02 30.78 -7.33
N ALA A 221 -9.82 30.47 -6.86
CA ALA A 221 -8.85 29.70 -7.62
C ALA A 221 -9.00 28.19 -7.34
N TYR A 222 -8.64 27.41 -8.34
CA TYR A 222 -8.71 25.97 -8.31
C TYR A 222 -7.45 25.39 -8.96
N ARG A 223 -7.03 24.22 -8.49
CA ARG A 223 -5.97 23.44 -9.13
C ARG A 223 -6.36 21.97 -9.17
N LEU A 224 -5.74 21.23 -10.08
CA LEU A 224 -5.83 19.77 -10.05
C LEU A 224 -4.96 19.21 -8.93
N LEU A 225 -5.48 18.17 -8.30
CA LEU A 225 -4.73 17.31 -7.40
C LEU A 225 -3.99 16.24 -8.23
N GLY A 226 -2.89 15.70 -7.69
CA GLY A 226 -2.16 14.59 -8.31
C GLY A 226 -1.17 14.98 -9.43
N LEU A 227 -0.91 16.29 -9.61
CA LEU A 227 0.10 16.86 -10.52
C LEU A 227 1.35 17.34 -9.79
#